data_AF-A0A1T4K351-F1
#
_entry.id   AF-A0A1T4K351-F1
#
_cell.length_a   1.000
_cell.length_b   1.000
_cell.length_c   1.000
_cell.angle_alpha   90.00
_cell.angle_beta   90.00
_cell.angle_gamma   90.00
#
_symmetry.space_group_name_H-M   'P 1'
#
loop_
_entity.id
_entity.type
_entity.pdbx_description
1 polymer ?
#
loop_
_entity_poly.entity_id
_entity_poly.type
_entity_poly.pdbx_seq_one_letter_code
_entity_poly.pdbx_strand_id
1 'polypeptide(L)'
;MPLLRLLARGHLTGSCNRALLVLYWIIAPCRLATFPYLRSLLSPQKSSDVQTVTPPDETFQIAHLRLLNDAAEGRPIELAQVLSIAAAWQSTFTSESYAATLARGMEVGARDSHGVADAIPEELLAELEELVAVATGGLPEELLENWEEWRETLVGTLVIRLRSRLFQKLEESADHFFDGDAEQAPPLLQCWDTWLAMHDATERLGYLMGTEDVATAWYGGLQITAWNGACRVSNTYGSKGNWISYLMFSWVVRVADIVEDAEAARVNRNNAATCGIPLYTTFESFLRLPLRIYKWFLGCLMRVCSFAWWGRETPRFLLNIRSALVNRITIVLPAGGAVVAVSIFLSLWSFSDLIVSSLMGLPILVAGIALLYILALRIEKKRQREGSHMAPEKEAEEIG
;
A
#
# COMPACT_ATOMS: atom_id res chain seq x y z
N MET A 1 -17.40 -10.81 22.14
CA MET A 1 -16.22 -9.97 21.85
C MET A 1 -16.35 -8.50 22.27
N PRO A 2 -17.35 -7.69 21.87
CA PRO A 2 -17.32 -6.23 22.15
C PRO A 2 -17.47 -5.83 23.63
N LEU A 3 -18.21 -6.62 24.45
CA LEU A 3 -18.39 -6.34 25.87
C LEU A 3 -17.11 -6.52 26.70
N LEU A 4 -16.36 -7.60 26.48
CA LEU A 4 -15.11 -7.87 27.22
C LEU A 4 -14.06 -6.79 26.92
N ARG A 5 -13.97 -6.36 25.66
CA ARG A 5 -13.10 -5.24 25.23
C ARG A 5 -13.46 -3.92 25.92
N LEU A 6 -14.76 -3.62 26.03
CA LEU A 6 -15.26 -2.42 26.70
C LEU A 6 -15.04 -2.46 28.23
N LEU A 7 -15.21 -3.63 28.86
CA LEU A 7 -14.92 -3.83 30.29
C LEU A 7 -13.43 -3.68 30.58
N ALA A 8 -12.56 -4.27 29.76
CA ALA A 8 -11.11 -4.12 29.87
C ALA A 8 -10.67 -2.65 29.76
N ARG A 9 -11.20 -1.92 28.76
CA ARG A 9 -10.93 -0.49 28.58
C ARG A 9 -11.37 0.35 29.79
N GLY A 10 -12.55 0.07 30.33
CA GLY A 10 -13.05 0.74 31.53
C GLY A 10 -12.14 0.52 32.74
N HIS A 11 -11.61 -0.69 32.92
CA HIS A 11 -10.74 -1.02 34.04
C HIS A 11 -9.31 -0.50 33.89
N LEU A 12 -8.77 -0.44 32.67
CA LEU A 12 -7.40 0.03 32.42
C LEU A 12 -7.29 1.55 32.36
N THR A 13 -8.26 2.24 31.75
CA THR A 13 -8.15 3.68 31.47
C THR A 13 -9.01 4.55 32.37
N GLY A 14 -9.97 3.98 33.10
CA GLY A 14 -10.98 4.72 33.86
C GLY A 14 -11.96 5.53 33.00
N SER A 15 -11.69 5.70 31.70
CA SER A 15 -12.52 6.42 30.74
C SER A 15 -13.30 5.44 29.85
N CYS A 16 -14.53 5.11 30.25
CA CYS A 16 -15.47 4.38 29.40
C CYS A 16 -16.81 5.10 29.36
N ASN A 17 -17.40 5.22 28.17
CA ASN A 17 -18.76 5.71 28.03
C ASN A 17 -19.72 4.71 28.70
N ARG A 18 -20.20 5.05 29.90
CA ARG A 18 -21.04 4.20 30.74
C ARG A 18 -22.34 3.78 30.04
N ALA A 19 -22.89 4.63 29.17
CA ALA A 19 -24.10 4.30 28.41
C ALA A 19 -23.85 3.19 27.39
N LEU A 20 -22.72 3.23 26.67
CA LEU A 20 -22.32 2.15 25.75
C LEU A 20 -21.97 0.87 26.51
N LEU A 21 -21.28 0.97 27.64
CA LEU A 21 -20.96 -0.18 28.50
C LEU A 21 -22.22 -0.95 28.93
N VAL A 22 -23.25 -0.23 29.39
CA VAL A 22 -24.55 -0.81 29.76
C VAL A 22 -25.27 -1.39 28.55
N LEU A 23 -25.27 -0.69 27.42
CA LEU A 23 -25.92 -1.15 26.19
C LEU A 23 -25.33 -2.48 25.69
N TYR A 24 -24.00 -2.56 25.60
CA TYR A 24 -23.28 -3.77 25.20
C TYR A 24 -23.43 -4.91 26.21
N TRP A 25 -23.61 -4.58 27.49
CA TRP A 25 -23.88 -5.57 28.53
C TRP A 25 -25.28 -6.18 28.41
N ILE A 26 -26.30 -5.37 28.13
CA ILE A 26 -27.69 -5.85 27.97
C ILE A 26 -27.81 -6.88 26.85
N ILE A 27 -27.13 -6.64 25.72
CA ILE A 27 -27.19 -7.49 24.52
C ILE A 27 -26.26 -8.71 24.58
N ALA A 28 -25.42 -8.84 25.62
CA ALA A 28 -24.46 -9.94 25.70
C ALA A 28 -25.10 -11.25 26.21
N PRO A 29 -24.77 -12.40 25.60
CA PRO A 29 -25.33 -13.70 25.99
C PRO A 29 -24.95 -14.13 27.42
N CYS A 30 -23.85 -13.61 28.00
CA CYS A 30 -23.38 -13.92 29.35
C CYS A 30 -23.46 -12.72 30.32
N ARG A 31 -24.50 -11.87 30.20
CA ARG A 31 -24.63 -10.62 30.98
C ARG A 31 -24.59 -10.84 32.51
N LEU A 32 -25.16 -11.92 33.03
CA LEU A 32 -25.17 -12.16 34.48
C LEU A 32 -23.76 -12.42 35.04
N ALA A 33 -22.94 -13.17 34.30
CA ALA A 33 -21.55 -13.45 34.69
C ALA A 33 -20.66 -12.19 34.65
N THR A 34 -20.98 -11.24 33.76
CA THR A 34 -20.22 -9.99 33.59
C THR A 34 -20.73 -8.83 34.44
N PHE A 35 -21.84 -9.02 35.17
CA PHE A 35 -22.46 -7.98 36.01
C PHE A 35 -21.56 -7.44 37.13
N PRO A 36 -20.75 -8.24 37.85
CA PRO A 36 -19.85 -7.72 38.88
C PRO A 36 -18.84 -6.69 38.35
N TYR A 37 -18.32 -6.93 37.15
CA TYR A 37 -17.37 -6.04 36.46
C TYR A 37 -18.05 -4.77 35.92
N LEU A 38 -19.28 -4.88 35.40
CA LEU A 38 -20.07 -3.72 35.05
C LEU A 38 -20.33 -2.84 36.28
N ARG A 39 -20.72 -3.46 37.40
CA ARG A 39 -21.07 -2.77 38.64
C ARG A 39 -19.88 -2.05 39.26
N SER A 40 -18.67 -2.61 39.18
CA SER A 40 -17.46 -1.95 39.67
C SER A 40 -17.12 -0.70 38.86
N LEU A 41 -17.33 -0.72 37.54
CA LEU A 41 -17.10 0.43 36.65
C LEU A 41 -18.18 1.53 36.74
N LEU A 42 -19.42 1.14 37.07
CA LEU A 42 -20.54 2.08 37.23
C LEU A 42 -20.64 2.67 38.63
N SER A 43 -19.99 2.08 39.62
CA SER A 43 -19.98 2.60 40.98
C SER A 43 -19.30 3.96 41.00
N PRO A 44 -19.90 5.00 41.62
CA PRO A 44 -19.25 6.29 41.75
C PRO A 44 -17.96 6.09 42.53
N GLN A 45 -16.82 6.24 41.85
CA GLN A 45 -15.52 6.32 42.50
C GLN A 45 -15.60 7.47 43.51
N LYS A 46 -15.64 7.12 44.81
CA LYS A 46 -15.20 8.06 45.83
C LYS A 46 -13.79 8.46 45.40
N SER A 47 -13.60 9.74 45.18
CA SER A 47 -12.30 10.38 44.99
C SER A 47 -11.49 10.18 46.26
N SER A 48 -11.01 8.96 46.47
CA SER A 48 -9.84 8.72 47.29
C SER A 48 -8.68 9.26 46.49
N ASP A 49 -7.84 10.03 47.17
CA ASP A 49 -6.58 10.56 46.67
C ASP A 49 -5.94 9.59 45.68
N VAL A 50 -5.44 10.16 44.58
CA VAL A 50 -4.52 9.52 43.66
C VAL A 50 -3.26 9.16 44.46
N GLN A 51 -3.34 8.07 45.23
CA GLN A 51 -2.20 7.21 45.37
C GLN A 51 -1.88 6.82 43.94
N THR A 52 -0.78 7.37 43.44
CA THR A 52 0.01 6.74 42.39
C THR A 52 0.19 5.29 42.81
N VAL A 53 -0.73 4.44 42.37
CA VAL A 53 -0.56 3.00 42.39
C VAL A 53 0.67 2.81 41.52
N THR A 54 1.79 2.56 42.18
CA THR A 54 3.00 2.03 41.55
C THR A 54 2.51 0.98 40.56
N PRO A 55 2.83 1.08 39.26
CA PRO A 55 2.35 0.09 38.30
C PRO A 55 2.70 -1.27 38.89
N PRO A 56 1.72 -2.17 39.06
CA PRO A 56 2.01 -3.51 39.57
C PRO A 56 3.15 -4.06 38.71
N ASP A 57 4.12 -4.73 39.35
CA ASP A 57 5.17 -5.48 38.65
C ASP A 57 4.52 -6.13 37.42
N GLU A 58 5.01 -5.80 36.22
CA GLU A 58 4.32 -6.13 34.98
C GLU A 58 4.16 -7.64 34.85
N THR A 59 3.04 -8.16 35.36
CA THR A 59 2.73 -9.57 35.23
C THR A 59 2.35 -9.83 33.78
N PHE A 60 2.68 -11.02 33.28
CA PHE A 60 2.38 -11.38 31.90
C PHE A 60 0.86 -11.32 31.60
N GLN A 61 -0.01 -11.47 32.60
CA GLN A 61 -1.46 -11.28 32.44
C GLN A 61 -1.82 -9.82 32.11
N ILE A 62 -1.15 -8.85 32.74
CA ILE A 62 -1.35 -7.42 32.42
C ILE A 62 -0.81 -7.12 31.03
N ALA A 63 0.37 -7.67 30.67
CA ALA A 63 0.91 -7.56 29.33
C ALA A 63 -0.07 -8.13 28.28
N HIS A 64 -0.70 -9.27 28.58
CA HIS A 64 -1.68 -9.91 27.70
C HIS A 64 -2.90 -9.02 27.47
N LEU A 65 -3.47 -8.47 28.55
CA LEU A 65 -4.60 -7.53 28.45
C LEU A 65 -4.25 -6.27 27.66
N ARG A 66 -3.00 -5.80 27.71
CA ARG A 66 -2.55 -4.68 26.89
C ARG A 66 -2.47 -5.06 25.42
N LEU A 67 -1.95 -6.23 25.06
CA LEU A 67 -1.96 -6.69 23.67
C LEU A 67 -3.38 -6.79 23.11
N LEU A 68 -4.34 -7.28 23.90
CA LEU A 68 -5.75 -7.31 23.49
C LEU A 68 -6.32 -5.91 23.27
N ASN A 69 -5.95 -4.93 24.11
CA ASN A 69 -6.36 -3.55 23.92
C ASN A 69 -5.71 -2.93 22.68
N ASP A 70 -4.43 -3.20 22.45
CA ASP A 70 -3.69 -2.72 21.28
C ASP A 70 -4.30 -3.26 19.99
N ALA A 71 -4.60 -4.56 19.95
CA ALA A 71 -5.26 -5.20 18.82
C ALA A 71 -6.65 -4.60 18.57
N ALA A 72 -7.41 -4.35 19.65
CA ALA A 72 -8.73 -3.76 19.55
C ALA A 72 -8.70 -2.30 19.05
N GLU A 73 -7.63 -1.56 19.32
CA GLU A 73 -7.42 -0.19 18.83
C GLU A 73 -6.76 -0.15 17.44
N GLY A 74 -6.43 -1.31 16.85
CA GLY A 74 -5.71 -1.40 15.58
C GLY A 74 -4.27 -0.90 15.67
N ARG A 75 -3.68 -0.91 16.87
CA ARG A 75 -2.27 -0.59 17.08
C ARG A 75 -1.41 -1.78 16.67
N PRO A 76 -0.22 -1.54 16.10
CA PRO A 76 0.69 -2.63 15.73
C PRO A 76 1.14 -3.38 16.98
N ILE A 77 1.23 -4.70 16.87
CA ILE A 77 1.68 -5.61 17.93
C ILE A 77 2.82 -6.44 17.36
N GLU A 78 3.89 -6.65 18.13
CA GLU A 78 5.00 -7.50 17.69
C GLU A 78 4.71 -8.98 17.99
N LEU A 79 4.97 -9.85 17.01
CA LEU A 79 4.75 -11.28 17.11
C LEU A 79 5.54 -11.89 18.28
N ALA A 80 6.78 -11.44 18.48
CA ALA A 80 7.62 -11.86 19.60
C ALA A 80 6.96 -11.61 20.97
N GLN A 81 6.20 -10.52 21.12
CA GLN A 81 5.48 -10.24 22.36
C GLN A 81 4.36 -11.26 22.59
N VAL A 82 3.58 -11.58 21.55
CA VAL A 82 2.51 -12.57 21.64
C VAL A 82 3.08 -13.96 21.98
N LEU A 83 4.18 -14.36 21.35
CA LEU A 83 4.82 -15.65 21.62
C LEU A 83 5.42 -15.70 23.03
N SER A 84 5.99 -14.60 23.54
CA SER A 84 6.49 -14.53 24.92
C SER A 84 5.37 -14.71 25.95
N ILE A 85 4.18 -14.15 25.68
CA ILE A 85 3.01 -14.30 26.52
C ILE A 85 2.46 -15.73 26.46
N ALA A 86 2.45 -16.34 25.28
CA ALA A 86 2.08 -17.74 25.14
C ALA A 86 3.01 -18.66 25.95
N ALA A 87 4.33 -18.44 25.90
CA ALA A 87 5.29 -19.17 26.72
C ALA A 87 5.04 -18.98 28.22
N ALA A 88 4.72 -17.75 28.66
CA ALA A 88 4.39 -17.48 30.06
C ALA A 88 3.10 -18.21 30.50
N TRP A 89 2.06 -18.22 29.68
CA TRP A 89 0.82 -18.95 29.96
C TRP A 89 1.03 -20.47 30.02
N GLN A 90 1.86 -21.05 29.15
CA GLN A 90 2.18 -22.48 29.17
C GLN A 90 2.62 -22.95 30.56
N SER A 91 3.47 -22.15 31.23
CA SER A 91 3.97 -22.46 32.58
C SER A 91 2.88 -22.51 33.66
N THR A 92 1.72 -21.91 33.38
CA THR A 92 0.58 -21.89 34.31
C THR A 92 -0.42 -23.01 34.10
N PHE A 93 -0.31 -23.79 33.02
CA PHE A 93 -1.19 -24.94 32.78
C PHE A 93 -0.67 -26.19 33.49
N THR A 94 -0.85 -26.22 34.82
CA THR A 94 -0.47 -27.34 35.68
C THR A 94 -1.70 -28.03 36.24
N SER A 95 -1.56 -29.27 36.70
CA SER A 95 -2.65 -29.98 37.40
C SER A 95 -3.14 -29.22 38.65
N GLU A 96 -2.27 -28.43 39.28
CA GLU A 96 -2.61 -27.59 40.42
C GLU A 96 -3.47 -26.39 40.02
N SER A 97 -3.13 -25.68 38.95
CA SER A 97 -3.93 -24.55 38.47
C SER A 97 -5.28 -25.00 37.91
N TYR A 98 -5.31 -26.18 37.29
CA TYR A 98 -6.55 -26.83 36.88
C TYR A 98 -7.47 -27.09 38.09
N ALA A 99 -6.94 -27.74 39.14
CA ALA A 99 -7.69 -28.01 40.36
C ALA A 99 -8.15 -26.73 41.07
N ALA A 100 -7.32 -25.69 41.09
CA ALA A 100 -7.67 -24.39 41.65
C ALA A 100 -8.81 -23.71 40.86
N THR A 101 -8.77 -23.80 39.53
CA THR A 101 -9.81 -23.26 38.65
C THR A 101 -11.13 -24.00 38.82
N LEU A 102 -11.08 -25.33 38.93
CA LEU A 102 -12.22 -26.17 39.22
C LEU A 102 -12.84 -25.84 40.60
N ALA A 103 -12.01 -25.74 41.64
CA ALA A 103 -12.43 -25.33 42.98
C ALA A 103 -13.14 -23.96 42.93
N ARG A 104 -12.55 -23.00 42.21
CA ARG A 104 -13.13 -21.67 42.07
C ARG A 104 -14.44 -21.71 41.28
N GLY A 105 -14.54 -22.52 40.22
CA GLY A 105 -15.76 -22.76 39.46
C GLY A 105 -16.90 -23.26 40.34
N MET A 106 -16.61 -24.22 41.23
CA MET A 106 -17.58 -24.75 42.19
C MET A 106 -18.01 -23.67 43.20
N GLU A 107 -17.08 -22.86 43.70
CA GLU A 107 -17.38 -21.76 44.63
C GLU A 107 -18.31 -20.70 44.02
N VAL A 108 -18.14 -20.37 42.74
CA VAL A 108 -19.01 -19.40 42.03
C VAL A 108 -20.31 -20.03 41.53
N GLY A 109 -20.54 -21.32 41.79
CA GLY A 109 -21.75 -22.04 41.40
C GLY A 109 -21.84 -22.33 39.89
N ALA A 110 -20.70 -22.50 39.21
CA ALA A 110 -20.69 -22.91 37.81
C ALA A 110 -21.29 -24.31 37.68
N ARG A 111 -22.34 -24.42 36.84
CA ARG A 111 -23.08 -25.69 36.63
C ARG A 111 -22.19 -26.81 36.07
N ASP A 112 -21.17 -26.45 35.31
CA ASP A 112 -20.19 -27.36 34.74
C ASP A 112 -18.78 -26.79 34.96
N SER A 113 -18.25 -27.00 36.17
CA SER A 113 -16.92 -26.48 36.54
C SER A 113 -15.78 -27.21 35.82
N HIS A 114 -16.00 -28.48 35.43
CA HIS A 114 -15.03 -29.24 34.63
C HIS A 114 -14.96 -28.69 33.21
N GLY A 115 -16.11 -28.54 32.53
CA GLY A 115 -16.15 -27.98 31.18
C GLY A 115 -15.53 -26.58 31.11
N VAL A 116 -15.72 -25.74 32.13
CA VAL A 116 -15.05 -24.43 32.20
C VAL A 116 -13.54 -24.57 32.36
N ALA A 117 -13.06 -25.44 33.24
CA ALA A 117 -11.62 -25.63 33.45
C ALA A 117 -10.94 -26.23 32.20
N ASP A 118 -11.61 -27.16 31.52
CA ASP A 118 -11.13 -27.81 30.30
C ASP A 118 -11.13 -26.84 29.10
N ALA A 119 -12.07 -25.88 29.05
CA ALA A 119 -12.19 -24.93 27.94
C ALA A 119 -11.15 -23.80 27.99
N ILE A 120 -10.61 -23.45 29.17
CA ILE A 120 -9.71 -22.29 29.32
C ILE A 120 -8.46 -22.35 28.42
N PRO A 121 -7.72 -23.48 28.34
CA PRO A 121 -6.58 -23.58 27.44
C PRO A 121 -6.95 -23.36 25.97
N GLU A 122 -8.10 -23.89 25.53
CA GLU A 122 -8.59 -23.73 24.15
C GLU A 122 -9.04 -22.29 23.87
N GLU A 123 -9.77 -21.66 24.80
CA GLU A 123 -10.20 -20.26 24.70
C GLU A 123 -9.00 -19.31 24.67
N LEU A 124 -7.99 -19.55 25.51
CA LEU A 124 -6.76 -18.77 25.49
C LEU A 124 -6.01 -18.96 24.18
N LEU A 125 -5.90 -20.20 23.70
CA LEU A 125 -5.24 -20.49 22.43
C LEU A 125 -5.93 -19.76 21.28
N ALA A 126 -7.26 -19.80 21.21
CA ALA A 126 -8.04 -19.05 20.23
C ALA A 126 -7.84 -17.53 20.33
N GLU A 127 -7.74 -16.99 21.54
CA GLU A 127 -7.45 -15.57 21.77
C GLU A 127 -6.05 -15.18 21.29
N LEU A 128 -5.04 -16.00 21.61
CA LEU A 128 -3.66 -15.81 21.16
C LEU A 128 -3.53 -15.94 19.64
N GLU A 129 -4.29 -16.82 18.99
CA GLU A 129 -4.34 -16.93 17.52
C GLU A 129 -4.82 -15.64 16.85
N GLU A 130 -5.85 -15.00 17.43
CA GLU A 130 -6.34 -13.73 16.92
C GLU A 130 -5.30 -12.60 17.08
N LEU A 131 -4.54 -12.62 18.18
CA LEU A 131 -3.41 -11.71 18.36
C LEU A 131 -2.28 -11.97 17.36
N VAL A 132 -1.90 -13.23 17.14
CA VAL A 132 -0.88 -13.62 16.17
C VAL A 132 -1.29 -13.20 14.75
N ALA A 133 -2.58 -13.29 14.41
CA ALA A 133 -3.08 -12.93 13.08
C ALA A 133 -2.89 -11.43 12.74
N VAL A 134 -2.96 -10.55 13.75
CA VAL A 134 -2.77 -9.10 13.58
C VAL A 134 -1.35 -8.63 13.87
N ALA A 135 -0.53 -9.46 14.52
CA ALA A 135 0.84 -9.11 14.88
C ALA A 135 1.73 -8.93 13.64
N THR A 136 2.78 -8.13 13.77
CA THR A 136 3.85 -7.88 12.80
C THR A 136 5.17 -8.45 13.30
N GLY A 137 6.19 -8.51 12.45
CA GLY A 137 7.51 -9.01 12.83
C GLY A 137 7.67 -10.53 12.61
N GLY A 138 8.91 -10.98 12.72
CA GLY A 138 9.34 -12.34 12.36
C GLY A 138 9.17 -13.34 13.50
N LEU A 139 9.38 -14.63 13.19
CA LEU A 139 9.60 -15.62 14.25
C LEU A 139 10.98 -15.36 14.91
N PRO A 140 11.10 -15.48 16.23
CA PRO A 140 12.40 -15.42 16.91
C PRO A 140 13.37 -16.46 16.36
N GLU A 141 14.63 -16.11 16.14
CA GLU A 141 15.66 -17.04 15.62
C GLU A 141 15.80 -18.29 16.52
N GLU A 142 15.75 -18.11 17.84
CA GLU A 142 15.81 -19.20 18.83
C GLU A 142 14.73 -20.28 18.62
N LEU A 143 13.55 -19.88 18.13
CA LEU A 143 12.44 -20.79 17.85
C LEU A 143 12.69 -21.59 16.56
N LEU A 144 13.28 -20.94 15.54
CA LEU A 144 13.62 -21.59 14.28
C LEU A 144 14.74 -22.62 14.47
N GLU A 145 15.75 -22.30 15.26
CA GLU A 145 16.89 -23.20 15.53
C GLU A 145 16.49 -24.43 16.35
N ASN A 146 15.52 -24.28 17.26
CA ASN A 146 15.12 -25.33 18.20
C ASN A 146 13.69 -25.84 17.95
N TRP A 147 13.21 -25.77 16.70
CA TRP A 147 11.80 -26.01 16.36
C TRP A 147 11.23 -27.31 16.95
N GLU A 148 11.97 -28.42 16.94
CA GLU A 148 11.51 -29.71 17.47
C GLU A 148 11.22 -29.66 18.98
N GLU A 149 11.95 -28.86 19.76
CA GLU A 149 11.68 -28.67 21.19
C GLU A 149 10.41 -27.83 21.39
N TRP A 150 10.24 -26.78 20.58
CA TRP A 150 9.09 -25.88 20.69
C TRP A 150 7.80 -26.47 20.13
N ARG A 151 7.88 -27.47 19.25
CA ARG A 151 6.74 -28.02 18.51
C ARG A 151 5.59 -28.49 19.39
N GLU A 152 5.89 -29.11 20.53
CA GLU A 152 4.89 -29.64 21.47
C GLU A 152 4.39 -28.59 22.50
N THR A 153 4.90 -27.36 22.43
CA THR A 153 4.49 -26.27 23.33
C THR A 153 3.28 -25.48 22.78
N LEU A 154 2.66 -24.64 23.62
CA LEU A 154 1.64 -23.69 23.16
C LEU A 154 2.17 -22.75 22.06
N VAL A 155 3.44 -22.35 22.16
CA VAL A 155 4.12 -21.52 21.15
C VAL A 155 4.21 -22.27 19.82
N GLY A 156 4.67 -23.53 19.82
CA GLY A 156 4.70 -24.37 18.62
C GLY A 156 3.32 -24.58 18.02
N THR A 157 2.32 -24.83 18.86
CA THR A 157 0.92 -24.97 18.42
C THR A 157 0.40 -23.69 17.74
N LEU A 158 0.69 -22.52 18.30
CA LEU A 158 0.34 -21.23 17.70
C LEU A 158 1.01 -21.01 16.34
N VAL A 159 2.29 -21.34 16.22
CA VAL A 159 3.04 -21.22 14.95
C VAL A 159 2.47 -22.17 13.90
N ILE A 160 2.15 -23.42 14.26
CA ILE A 160 1.50 -24.39 13.36
C ILE A 160 0.14 -23.86 12.90
N ARG A 161 -0.69 -23.35 13.81
CA ARG A 161 -2.01 -22.82 13.45
C ARG A 161 -1.92 -21.55 12.61
N LEU A 162 -0.95 -20.67 12.88
CA LEU A 162 -0.66 -19.53 12.02
C LEU A 162 -0.28 -19.97 10.60
N ARG A 163 0.63 -20.94 10.49
CA ARG A 163 1.03 -21.53 9.20
C ARG A 163 -0.20 -22.08 8.46
N SER A 164 -1.00 -22.92 9.10
CA SER A 164 -2.24 -23.46 8.50
C SER A 164 -3.22 -22.37 8.06
N ARG A 165 -3.40 -21.32 8.87
CA ARG A 165 -4.28 -20.19 8.53
C ARG A 165 -3.76 -19.38 7.35
N LEU A 166 -2.43 -19.23 7.20
CA LEU A 166 -1.84 -18.59 6.02
C LEU A 166 -2.08 -19.41 4.76
N PHE A 167 -1.88 -20.74 4.82
CA PHE A 167 -2.24 -21.63 3.70
C PHE A 167 -3.73 -21.56 3.37
N GLN A 168 -4.59 -21.60 4.37
CA GLN A 168 -6.03 -21.47 4.17
C GLN A 168 -6.39 -20.13 3.51
N LYS A 169 -5.80 -19.01 3.93
CA LYS A 169 -6.01 -17.70 3.28
C LYS A 169 -5.58 -17.69 1.81
N LEU A 170 -4.49 -18.40 1.48
CA LEU A 170 -4.03 -18.55 0.10
C LEU A 170 -5.02 -19.37 -0.72
N GLU A 171 -5.54 -20.47 -0.17
CA GLU A 171 -6.56 -21.33 -0.78
C GLU A 171 -7.88 -20.56 -0.98
N GLU A 172 -8.39 -19.88 0.05
CA GLU A 172 -9.61 -19.05 -0.04
C GLU A 172 -9.48 -17.94 -1.08
N SER A 173 -8.30 -17.30 -1.16
CA SER A 173 -8.02 -16.27 -2.16
C SER A 173 -7.93 -16.87 -3.56
N ALA A 174 -7.36 -18.07 -3.70
CA ALA A 174 -7.33 -18.79 -4.97
C ALA A 174 -8.74 -19.14 -5.43
N ASP A 175 -9.57 -19.70 -4.56
CA ASP A 175 -10.96 -20.06 -4.88
C ASP A 175 -11.79 -18.85 -5.33
N HIS A 176 -11.66 -17.72 -4.64
CA HIS A 176 -12.39 -16.49 -4.99
C HIS A 176 -11.96 -15.89 -6.34
N PHE A 177 -10.68 -16.00 -6.67
CA PHE A 177 -10.14 -15.45 -7.90
C PHE A 177 -10.35 -16.41 -9.09
N PHE A 178 -10.48 -17.71 -8.81
CA PHE A 178 -10.53 -18.77 -9.80
C PHE A 178 -11.64 -19.77 -9.50
N ASP A 179 -12.87 -19.31 -9.66
CA ASP A 179 -13.89 -20.25 -10.15
C ASP A 179 -13.38 -20.75 -11.53
N GLY A 180 -13.00 -22.03 -11.58
CA GLY A 180 -12.23 -22.62 -12.68
C GLY A 180 -12.93 -22.49 -14.03
N ASP A 181 -14.24 -22.31 -14.01
CA ASP A 181 -15.12 -22.25 -15.17
C ASP A 181 -15.47 -20.81 -15.61
N ALA A 182 -15.06 -19.78 -14.87
CA ALA A 182 -15.40 -18.40 -15.19
C ALA A 182 -14.55 -17.85 -16.36
N GLU A 183 -15.18 -17.60 -17.51
CA GLU A 183 -14.53 -16.99 -18.69
C GLU A 183 -14.11 -15.53 -18.46
N GLN A 184 -14.78 -14.81 -17.55
CA GLN A 184 -14.53 -13.40 -17.26
C GLN A 184 -13.98 -13.18 -15.85
N ALA A 185 -13.07 -12.22 -15.71
CA ALA A 185 -12.61 -11.79 -14.41
C ALA A 185 -13.75 -11.10 -13.62
N PRO A 186 -13.79 -11.26 -12.28
CA PRO A 186 -14.60 -10.41 -11.41
C PRO A 186 -14.31 -8.91 -11.61
N PRO A 187 -15.15 -8.00 -11.09
CA PRO A 187 -14.89 -6.56 -11.09
C PRO A 187 -13.45 -6.21 -10.72
N LEU A 188 -12.82 -5.30 -11.47
CA LEU A 188 -11.38 -5.03 -11.38
C LEU A 188 -10.88 -4.71 -9.96
N LEU A 189 -11.66 -3.97 -9.16
CA LEU A 189 -11.32 -3.67 -7.77
C LEU A 189 -11.37 -4.91 -6.88
N GLN A 190 -12.35 -5.80 -7.08
CA GLN A 190 -12.43 -7.07 -6.36
C GLN A 190 -11.23 -7.96 -6.69
N CYS A 191 -10.83 -8.04 -7.97
CA CYS A 191 -9.59 -8.72 -8.35
C CYS A 191 -8.39 -8.11 -7.63
N TRP A 192 -8.29 -6.79 -7.58
CA TRP A 192 -7.18 -6.14 -6.88
C TRP A 192 -7.13 -6.48 -5.39
N ASP A 193 -8.27 -6.43 -4.70
CA ASP A 193 -8.36 -6.73 -3.26
C ASP A 193 -8.02 -8.20 -2.96
N THR A 194 -8.55 -9.16 -3.73
CA THR A 194 -8.24 -10.58 -3.57
C THR A 194 -6.77 -10.87 -3.87
N TRP A 195 -6.19 -10.21 -4.88
CA TRP A 195 -4.76 -10.35 -5.18
C TRP A 195 -3.88 -9.79 -4.06
N LEU A 196 -4.22 -8.63 -3.49
CA LEU A 196 -3.49 -8.07 -2.36
C LEU A 196 -3.53 -8.99 -1.14
N ALA A 197 -4.67 -9.64 -0.88
CA ALA A 197 -4.77 -10.62 0.21
C ALA A 197 -3.87 -11.84 -0.02
N MET A 198 -3.86 -12.39 -1.24
CA MET A 198 -2.98 -13.50 -1.63
C MET A 198 -1.49 -13.11 -1.57
N HIS A 199 -1.16 -11.91 -2.02
CA HIS A 199 0.19 -11.36 -1.97
C HIS A 199 0.65 -11.21 -0.51
N ASP A 200 -0.14 -10.56 0.34
CA ASP A 200 0.17 -10.37 1.77
C ASP A 200 0.34 -11.71 2.49
N ALA A 201 -0.55 -12.67 2.24
CA ALA A 201 -0.44 -14.01 2.83
C ALA A 201 0.84 -14.74 2.38
N THR A 202 1.24 -14.60 1.11
CA THR A 202 2.46 -15.24 0.57
C THR A 202 3.73 -14.60 1.11
N GLU A 203 3.80 -13.26 1.12
CA GLU A 203 4.93 -12.52 1.70
C GLU A 203 5.07 -12.84 3.18
N ARG A 204 3.94 -12.90 3.91
CA ARG A 204 3.93 -13.25 5.33
C ARG A 204 4.33 -14.71 5.57
N LEU A 205 3.92 -15.63 4.69
CA LEU A 205 4.36 -17.02 4.73
C LEU A 205 5.89 -17.12 4.53
N GLY A 206 6.43 -16.43 3.53
CA GLY A 206 7.87 -16.42 3.25
C GLY A 206 8.70 -15.76 4.33
N TYR A 207 8.21 -14.66 4.89
CA TYR A 207 8.90 -13.95 5.96
C TYR A 207 8.91 -14.74 7.28
N LEU A 208 7.83 -15.46 7.60
CA LEU A 208 7.72 -16.19 8.87
C LEU A 208 8.25 -17.62 8.80
N MET A 209 7.92 -18.36 7.73
CA MET A 209 8.18 -19.79 7.62
C MET A 209 9.32 -20.11 6.63
N GLY A 210 9.79 -19.11 5.89
CA GLY A 210 10.89 -19.25 4.95
C GLY A 210 10.47 -19.74 3.56
N THR A 211 11.49 -19.97 2.73
CA THR A 211 11.32 -20.26 1.30
C THR A 211 10.67 -21.62 1.03
N GLU A 212 10.88 -22.63 1.88
CA GLU A 212 10.30 -23.97 1.68
C GLU A 212 8.77 -23.97 1.73
N ASP A 213 8.19 -23.17 2.62
CA ASP A 213 6.75 -23.02 2.75
C ASP A 213 6.14 -22.25 1.58
N VAL A 214 6.84 -21.21 1.10
CA VAL A 214 6.46 -20.51 -0.13
C VAL A 214 6.53 -21.46 -1.33
N ALA A 215 7.57 -22.28 -1.44
CA ALA A 215 7.69 -23.30 -2.49
C ALA A 215 6.56 -24.33 -2.40
N THR A 216 6.19 -24.76 -1.19
CA THR A 216 5.07 -25.66 -0.95
C THR A 216 3.76 -25.05 -1.45
N ALA A 217 3.47 -23.78 -1.13
CA ALA A 217 2.30 -23.07 -1.65
C ALA A 217 2.37 -22.91 -3.18
N TRP A 218 3.53 -22.53 -3.70
CA TRP A 218 3.80 -22.30 -5.13
C TRP A 218 3.46 -23.52 -5.97
N TYR A 219 4.10 -24.65 -5.67
CA TYR A 219 3.91 -25.92 -6.38
C TYR A 219 2.61 -26.63 -6.00
N GLY A 220 1.98 -26.24 -4.87
CA GLY A 220 0.64 -26.66 -4.46
C GLY A 220 -0.50 -26.03 -5.26
N GLY A 221 -0.20 -25.12 -6.20
CA GLY A 221 -1.19 -24.54 -7.13
C GLY A 221 -1.21 -23.02 -7.17
N LEU A 222 -0.57 -22.33 -6.21
CA LEU A 222 -0.50 -20.86 -6.18
C LEU A 222 0.09 -20.28 -7.46
N GLN A 223 1.09 -20.95 -8.07
CA GLN A 223 1.67 -20.54 -9.34
C GLN A 223 0.63 -20.43 -10.46
N ILE A 224 -0.16 -21.49 -10.63
CA ILE A 224 -1.16 -21.62 -11.70
C ILE A 224 -2.26 -20.59 -11.48
N THR A 225 -2.75 -20.51 -10.25
CA THR A 225 -3.68 -19.51 -9.74
C THR A 225 -3.20 -18.11 -10.10
N ALA A 226 -2.05 -17.68 -9.58
CA ALA A 226 -1.59 -16.30 -9.76
C ALA A 226 -1.35 -15.91 -11.22
N TRP A 227 -0.74 -16.79 -12.02
CA TRP A 227 -0.56 -16.55 -13.45
C TRP A 227 -1.91 -16.44 -14.15
N ASN A 228 -2.78 -17.45 -14.04
CA ASN A 228 -4.06 -17.45 -14.73
C ASN A 228 -4.91 -16.21 -14.38
N GLY A 229 -4.77 -15.66 -13.17
CA GLY A 229 -5.42 -14.41 -12.75
C GLY A 229 -4.96 -13.22 -13.52
N ALA A 230 -3.65 -13.04 -13.57
CA ALA A 230 -3.05 -11.95 -14.30
C ALA A 230 -3.47 -11.99 -15.79
N CYS A 231 -3.49 -13.19 -16.39
CA CYS A 231 -4.00 -13.41 -17.75
C CYS A 231 -5.49 -13.07 -17.89
N ARG A 232 -6.35 -13.55 -16.97
CA ARG A 232 -7.81 -13.33 -17.02
C ARG A 232 -8.15 -11.85 -16.88
N VAL A 233 -7.50 -11.14 -15.96
CA VAL A 233 -7.63 -9.68 -15.78
C VAL A 233 -7.20 -8.95 -17.05
N SER A 234 -6.06 -9.33 -17.63
CA SER A 234 -5.54 -8.73 -18.87
C SER A 234 -6.51 -8.92 -20.03
N ASN A 235 -7.01 -10.15 -20.23
CA ASN A 235 -7.93 -10.47 -21.31
C ASN A 235 -9.31 -9.81 -21.15
N THR A 236 -9.82 -9.73 -19.91
CA THR A 236 -11.16 -9.17 -19.63
C THR A 236 -11.18 -7.64 -19.76
N TYR A 237 -10.15 -6.96 -19.23
CA TYR A 237 -10.15 -5.50 -19.12
C TYR A 237 -9.25 -4.79 -20.13
N GLY A 238 -8.39 -5.54 -20.84
CA GLY A 238 -7.43 -5.00 -21.80
C GLY A 238 -6.61 -3.85 -21.19
N SER A 239 -6.51 -2.75 -21.95
CA SER A 239 -5.71 -1.57 -21.54
C SER A 239 -6.08 -0.98 -20.18
N LYS A 240 -7.31 -1.17 -19.69
CA LYS A 240 -7.74 -0.70 -18.36
C LYS A 240 -7.18 -1.56 -17.21
N GLY A 241 -6.94 -2.84 -17.46
CA GLY A 241 -6.40 -3.81 -16.49
C GLY A 241 -4.89 -4.02 -16.59
N ASN A 242 -4.25 -3.57 -17.67
CA ASN A 242 -2.83 -3.78 -17.94
C ASN A 242 -1.89 -3.42 -16.78
N TRP A 243 -2.16 -2.35 -16.03
CA TRP A 243 -1.31 -1.96 -14.91
C TRP A 243 -1.41 -2.95 -13.73
N ILE A 244 -2.61 -3.50 -13.45
CA ILE A 244 -2.80 -4.55 -12.44
C ILE A 244 -2.12 -5.83 -12.91
N SER A 245 -2.40 -6.27 -14.14
CA SER A 245 -1.80 -7.47 -14.70
C SER A 245 -0.27 -7.38 -14.71
N TYR A 246 0.31 -6.21 -15.00
CA TYR A 246 1.74 -5.97 -14.89
C TYR A 246 2.28 -6.21 -13.47
N LEU A 247 1.61 -5.66 -12.45
CA LEU A 247 2.02 -5.85 -11.05
C LEU A 247 1.89 -7.32 -10.63
N MET A 248 0.82 -7.98 -11.03
CA MET A 248 0.60 -9.40 -10.78
C MET A 248 1.70 -10.26 -11.43
N PHE A 249 1.97 -10.08 -12.73
CA PHE A 249 3.03 -10.82 -13.41
C PHE A 249 4.42 -10.52 -12.81
N SER A 250 4.70 -9.27 -12.45
CA SER A 250 5.98 -8.89 -11.83
C SER A 250 6.15 -9.54 -10.46
N TRP A 251 5.08 -9.69 -9.70
CA TRP A 251 5.08 -10.43 -8.45
C TRP A 251 5.30 -11.93 -8.68
N VAL A 252 4.61 -12.54 -9.64
CA VAL A 252 4.81 -13.95 -10.03
C VAL A 252 6.28 -14.20 -10.39
N VAL A 253 6.93 -13.28 -11.12
CA VAL A 253 8.37 -13.37 -11.42
C VAL A 253 9.22 -13.36 -10.15
N ARG A 254 8.94 -12.46 -9.20
CA ARG A 254 9.69 -12.35 -7.94
C ARG A 254 9.58 -13.62 -7.11
N VAL A 255 8.37 -14.15 -6.93
CA VAL A 255 8.14 -15.38 -6.18
C VAL A 255 8.80 -16.56 -6.88
N ALA A 256 8.67 -16.65 -8.21
CA ALA A 256 9.35 -17.66 -9.03
C ALA A 256 10.88 -17.61 -8.85
N ASP A 257 11.48 -16.41 -8.82
CA ASP A 257 12.91 -16.26 -8.57
C ASP A 257 13.31 -16.69 -7.15
N ILE A 258 12.46 -16.44 -6.13
CA ILE A 258 12.68 -16.89 -4.74
C ILE A 258 12.66 -18.42 -4.62
N VAL A 259 11.75 -19.09 -5.34
CA VAL A 259 11.61 -20.57 -5.32
C VAL A 259 12.37 -21.27 -6.45
N GLU A 260 13.24 -20.53 -7.15
CA GLU A 260 14.10 -21.00 -8.24
C GLU A 260 13.36 -21.60 -9.47
N ASP A 261 12.12 -21.18 -9.72
CA ASP A 261 11.32 -21.57 -10.90
C ASP A 261 11.64 -20.68 -12.11
N ALA A 262 12.73 -21.03 -12.81
CA ALA A 262 13.23 -20.26 -13.95
C ALA A 262 12.24 -20.20 -15.13
N GLU A 263 11.41 -21.24 -15.33
CA GLU A 263 10.44 -21.28 -16.43
C GLU A 263 9.30 -20.30 -16.17
N ALA A 264 8.71 -20.34 -14.97
CA ALA A 264 7.66 -19.41 -14.58
C ALA A 264 8.14 -17.97 -14.61
N ALA A 265 9.35 -17.71 -14.09
CA ALA A 265 9.95 -16.37 -14.12
C ALA A 265 10.11 -15.89 -15.57
N ARG A 266 10.63 -16.73 -16.48
CA ARG A 266 10.80 -16.37 -17.89
C ARG A 266 9.48 -16.05 -18.58
N VAL A 267 8.47 -16.90 -18.44
CA VAL A 267 7.17 -16.70 -19.11
C VAL A 267 6.49 -15.43 -18.58
N ASN A 268 6.48 -15.24 -17.27
CA ASN A 268 5.80 -14.10 -16.67
C ASN A 268 6.55 -12.77 -16.87
N ARG A 269 7.88 -12.78 -17.07
CA ARG A 269 8.61 -11.59 -17.57
C ARG A 269 8.12 -11.17 -18.95
N ASN A 270 7.90 -12.11 -19.85
CA ASN A 270 7.37 -11.82 -21.18
C ASN A 270 5.93 -11.29 -21.09
N ASN A 271 5.09 -11.89 -20.25
CA ASN A 271 3.72 -11.42 -20.03
C ASN A 271 3.66 -10.03 -19.39
N ALA A 272 4.55 -9.73 -18.44
CA ALA A 272 4.69 -8.38 -17.89
C ALA A 272 5.10 -7.38 -18.98
N ALA A 273 6.01 -7.75 -19.88
CA ALA A 273 6.44 -6.89 -20.97
C ALA A 273 5.30 -6.59 -21.97
N THR A 274 4.39 -7.54 -22.23
CA THR A 274 3.25 -7.35 -23.15
C THR A 274 2.13 -6.51 -22.55
N CYS A 275 1.99 -6.46 -21.21
CA CYS A 275 1.04 -5.56 -20.55
C CYS A 275 1.36 -4.07 -20.77
N GLY A 276 2.56 -3.75 -21.29
CA GLY A 276 3.01 -2.39 -21.50
C GLY A 276 3.46 -1.75 -20.20
N ILE A 277 4.61 -1.09 -20.24
CA ILE A 277 5.21 -0.40 -19.10
C ILE A 277 4.21 0.67 -18.61
N PRO A 278 3.62 0.57 -17.40
CA PRO A 278 2.93 1.71 -16.84
C PRO A 278 3.96 2.84 -16.70
N LEU A 279 3.64 4.06 -17.16
CA LEU A 279 4.49 5.27 -17.12
C LEU A 279 5.14 5.58 -15.74
N TYR A 280 4.78 4.85 -14.69
CA TYR A 280 5.36 4.92 -13.36
C TYR A 280 6.70 4.18 -13.21
N THR A 281 6.97 3.08 -13.92
CA THR A 281 8.30 2.41 -13.84
C THR A 281 9.38 3.11 -14.67
N THR A 282 8.96 3.97 -15.63
CA THR A 282 9.85 4.98 -16.19
C THR A 282 10.26 6.02 -15.13
N PHE A 283 9.42 6.30 -14.13
CA PHE A 283 9.74 7.25 -13.06
C PHE A 283 10.88 6.76 -12.15
N GLU A 284 10.89 5.48 -11.78
CA GLU A 284 12.01 4.85 -11.05
C GLU A 284 13.31 4.85 -11.86
N SER A 285 13.23 4.61 -13.17
CA SER A 285 14.37 4.68 -14.07
C SER A 285 14.87 6.12 -14.27
N PHE A 286 13.97 7.12 -14.20
CA PHE A 286 14.28 8.55 -14.28
C PHE A 286 14.92 9.11 -13.01
N LEU A 287 14.61 8.55 -11.83
CA LEU A 287 15.24 8.92 -10.56
C LEU A 287 16.73 8.55 -10.47
N ARG A 288 17.21 7.71 -11.41
CA ARG A 288 18.63 7.34 -11.53
C ARG A 288 19.45 8.29 -12.43
N LEU A 289 18.85 9.33 -13.02
CA LEU A 289 19.56 10.35 -13.80
C LEU A 289 20.30 11.34 -12.89
N PRO A 290 21.47 11.86 -13.30
CA PRO A 290 22.25 12.79 -12.48
C PRO A 290 21.46 14.06 -12.13
N LEU A 291 21.51 14.46 -10.85
CA LEU A 291 20.75 15.54 -10.18
C LEU A 291 20.63 16.88 -10.94
N ARG A 292 21.56 17.20 -11.84
CA ARG A 292 21.50 18.42 -12.68
C ARG A 292 20.40 18.36 -13.76
N ILE A 293 20.12 17.18 -14.30
CA ILE A 293 19.06 16.97 -15.30
C ILE A 293 17.70 16.96 -14.61
N TYR A 294 17.63 16.40 -13.39
CA TYR A 294 16.43 16.34 -12.57
C TYR A 294 15.87 17.73 -12.23
N LYS A 295 16.69 18.69 -11.79
CA LYS A 295 16.23 20.06 -11.49
C LYS A 295 15.72 20.82 -12.72
N TRP A 296 16.33 20.60 -13.87
CA TRP A 296 15.91 21.23 -15.13
C TRP A 296 14.59 20.63 -15.63
N PHE A 297 14.45 19.31 -15.56
CA PHE A 297 13.25 18.59 -15.98
C PHE A 297 12.05 18.82 -15.05
N LEU A 298 12.25 18.80 -13.72
CA LEU A 298 11.20 19.12 -12.74
C LEU A 298 10.74 20.58 -12.87
N GLY A 299 11.68 21.49 -13.16
CA GLY A 299 11.38 22.90 -13.47
C GLY A 299 10.59 23.09 -14.76
N CYS A 300 10.80 22.25 -15.77
CA CYS A 300 9.99 22.22 -16.99
C CYS A 300 8.62 21.55 -16.76
N LEU A 301 8.56 20.44 -16.04
CA LEU A 301 7.33 19.68 -15.76
C LEU A 301 6.34 20.49 -14.90
N MET A 302 6.83 21.13 -13.83
CA MET A 302 6.00 22.01 -12.98
C MET A 302 5.46 23.23 -13.74
N ARG A 303 6.22 23.74 -14.73
CA ARG A 303 5.77 24.86 -15.58
C ARG A 303 4.80 24.43 -16.68
N VAL A 304 4.89 23.19 -17.17
CA VAL A 304 3.94 22.61 -18.13
C VAL A 304 2.58 22.32 -17.47
N CYS A 305 2.55 22.05 -16.16
CA CYS A 305 1.32 21.77 -15.40
C CYS A 305 0.59 23.01 -14.83
N SER A 306 0.99 24.24 -15.16
CA SER A 306 0.53 25.44 -14.44
C SER A 306 -0.82 26.04 -14.91
N PHE A 307 -1.53 25.47 -15.88
CA PHE A 307 -2.89 25.92 -16.22
C PHE A 307 -3.95 25.02 -15.54
N ALA A 308 -4.22 25.33 -14.28
CA ALA A 308 -5.38 24.81 -13.56
C ALA A 308 -6.48 25.88 -13.56
N TRP A 309 -7.60 25.62 -14.24
CA TRP A 309 -8.81 26.41 -14.08
C TRP A 309 -9.63 25.81 -12.94
N TRP A 310 -9.74 26.53 -11.83
CA TRP A 310 -10.52 26.08 -10.68
C TRP A 310 -11.98 26.54 -10.84
N GLY A 311 -12.82 25.70 -11.44
CA GLY A 311 -14.28 25.86 -11.43
C GLY A 311 -14.90 25.16 -10.22
N ARG A 312 -16.04 25.65 -9.73
CA ARG A 312 -16.68 25.17 -8.49
C ARG A 312 -17.16 23.71 -8.51
N GLU A 313 -17.20 23.03 -9.66
CA GLU A 313 -17.81 21.69 -9.73
C GLU A 313 -16.92 20.58 -10.33
N THR A 314 -15.80 20.88 -11.01
CA THR A 314 -14.73 19.89 -11.29
C THR A 314 -13.44 20.60 -11.72
N PRO A 315 -12.25 20.19 -11.23
CA PRO A 315 -11.00 20.65 -11.81
C PRO A 315 -10.78 19.97 -13.18
N ARG A 316 -10.48 20.77 -14.21
CA ARG A 316 -10.05 20.26 -15.52
C ARG A 316 -8.58 20.57 -15.72
N PHE A 317 -7.80 19.51 -15.98
CA PHE A 317 -6.38 19.61 -16.32
C PHE A 317 -6.22 19.33 -17.81
N LEU A 318 -5.53 20.23 -18.52
CA LEU A 318 -5.12 20.02 -19.91
C LEU A 318 -3.62 19.74 -19.94
N LEU A 319 -3.23 18.60 -20.52
CA LEU A 319 -1.83 18.30 -20.77
C LEU A 319 -1.33 19.19 -21.91
N ASN A 320 -0.40 20.10 -21.61
CA ASN A 320 0.07 21.06 -22.59
C ASN A 320 1.30 20.54 -23.36
N ILE A 321 1.05 19.64 -24.30
CA ILE A 321 2.03 19.11 -25.25
C ILE A 321 1.69 19.69 -26.61
N ARG A 322 2.52 20.60 -27.16
CA ARG A 322 2.34 21.45 -28.38
C ARG A 322 2.08 22.95 -28.16
N SER A 323 2.41 23.52 -27.00
CA SER A 323 2.49 24.98 -26.85
C SER A 323 3.92 25.50 -26.91
N ALA A 324 4.09 26.70 -27.48
CA ALA A 324 5.34 27.44 -27.43
C ALA A 324 5.42 28.24 -26.12
N LEU A 325 6.48 28.06 -25.34
CA LEU A 325 6.78 28.87 -24.17
C LEU A 325 7.59 30.08 -24.63
N VAL A 326 6.96 31.26 -24.64
CA VAL A 326 7.61 32.53 -24.99
C VAL A 326 8.00 33.24 -23.69
N ASN A 327 9.31 33.37 -23.45
CA ASN A 327 9.87 34.30 -22.46
C ASN A 327 10.42 35.53 -23.21
N ARG A 328 10.61 36.67 -22.52
CA ARG A 328 10.96 37.99 -23.11
C ARG A 328 12.15 37.99 -24.10
N ILE A 329 12.97 36.94 -24.14
CA ILE A 329 14.16 36.83 -25.00
C ILE A 329 14.28 35.45 -25.67
N THR A 330 13.35 34.50 -25.46
CA THR A 330 13.52 33.12 -25.97
C THR A 330 12.18 32.40 -26.13
N ILE A 331 12.01 31.70 -27.25
CA ILE A 331 10.88 30.81 -27.52
C ILE A 331 11.36 29.37 -27.41
N VAL A 332 10.72 28.57 -26.55
CA VAL A 332 11.01 27.14 -26.37
C VAL A 332 9.81 26.33 -26.87
N LEU A 333 10.07 25.44 -27.82
CA LEU A 333 9.09 24.50 -28.38
C LEU A 333 9.41 23.08 -27.89
N PRO A 334 8.75 22.57 -26.85
CA PRO A 334 8.94 21.20 -26.42
C PRO A 334 8.26 20.22 -27.40
N ALA A 335 9.06 19.40 -28.07
CA ALA A 335 8.60 18.23 -28.83
C ALA A 335 9.18 16.97 -28.21
N GLY A 336 8.33 16.04 -27.76
CA GLY A 336 8.73 14.74 -27.22
C GLY A 336 8.06 13.62 -28.02
N GLY A 337 8.84 12.63 -28.47
CA GLY A 337 8.36 11.40 -29.09
C GLY A 337 8.50 10.21 -28.15
N ALA A 338 7.55 9.27 -28.21
CA ALA A 338 7.61 8.01 -27.46
C ALA A 338 8.67 7.09 -28.08
N VAL A 339 9.53 6.49 -27.26
CA VAL A 339 10.68 5.67 -27.67
C VAL A 339 10.32 4.19 -27.47
N VAL A 340 10.14 3.44 -28.56
CA VAL A 340 9.96 1.97 -28.56
C VAL A 340 11.23 1.33 -29.15
N ALA A 341 11.86 0.43 -28.38
CA ALA A 341 13.26 0.02 -28.53
C ALA A 341 13.61 -0.82 -29.78
N VAL A 342 12.68 -1.18 -30.66
CA VAL A 342 12.99 -2.05 -31.83
C VAL A 342 12.88 -1.32 -33.19
N SER A 343 12.37 -0.09 -33.24
CA SER A 343 12.29 0.67 -34.50
C SER A 343 13.44 1.67 -34.72
N ILE A 344 14.42 1.69 -33.82
CA ILE A 344 15.31 2.85 -33.63
C ILE A 344 16.56 2.84 -34.49
N PHE A 345 17.09 1.70 -34.92
CA PHE A 345 18.34 1.73 -35.70
C PHE A 345 18.16 2.19 -37.16
N LEU A 346 17.00 1.92 -37.77
CA LEU A 346 16.70 2.38 -39.14
C LEU A 346 15.97 3.74 -39.17
N SER A 347 15.14 4.02 -38.17
CA SER A 347 14.40 5.29 -38.09
C SER A 347 15.27 6.46 -37.61
N LEU A 348 16.24 6.24 -36.71
CA LEU A 348 17.18 7.31 -36.32
C LEU A 348 18.21 7.62 -37.40
N TRP A 349 18.60 6.65 -38.23
CA TRP A 349 19.47 6.91 -39.38
C TRP A 349 18.75 7.77 -40.44
N SER A 350 17.46 7.48 -40.67
CA SER A 350 16.63 8.27 -41.57
C SER A 350 16.33 9.68 -41.01
N PHE A 351 16.26 9.82 -39.67
CA PHE A 351 16.10 11.10 -39.00
C PHE A 351 17.40 11.91 -38.92
N SER A 352 18.58 11.28 -38.88
CA SER A 352 19.86 11.99 -38.90
C SER A 352 20.10 12.67 -40.25
N ASP A 353 19.72 12.04 -41.37
CA ASP A 353 19.81 12.66 -42.69
C ASP A 353 18.82 13.82 -42.86
N LEU A 354 17.62 13.71 -42.27
CA LEU A 354 16.63 14.78 -42.27
C LEU A 354 17.03 15.95 -41.35
N ILE A 355 17.66 15.68 -40.21
CA ILE A 355 18.17 16.71 -39.28
C ILE A 355 19.40 17.40 -39.85
N VAL A 356 20.32 16.71 -40.54
CA VAL A 356 21.46 17.34 -41.20
C VAL A 356 21.02 18.22 -42.38
N SER A 357 20.00 17.79 -43.14
CA SER A 357 19.40 18.62 -44.21
C SER A 357 18.62 19.83 -43.65
N SER A 358 17.94 19.67 -42.51
CA SER A 358 17.16 20.75 -41.88
C SER A 358 18.03 21.74 -41.08
N LEU A 359 19.15 21.30 -40.49
CA LEU A 359 20.11 22.16 -39.80
C LEU A 359 20.97 23.00 -40.76
N MET A 360 21.12 22.59 -42.01
CA MET A 360 21.74 23.42 -43.07
C MET A 360 20.78 24.53 -43.56
N GLY A 361 19.46 24.35 -43.43
CA GLY A 361 18.46 25.35 -43.82
C GLY A 361 18.15 26.41 -42.75
N LEU A 362 18.38 26.09 -41.47
CA LEU A 362 18.09 27.00 -40.35
C LEU A 362 18.92 28.31 -40.39
N PRO A 363 20.25 28.29 -40.71
CA PRO A 363 21.03 29.51 -40.87
C PRO A 363 20.56 30.36 -42.04
N ILE A 364 20.11 29.73 -43.14
CA ILE A 364 19.61 30.41 -44.35
C ILE A 364 18.26 31.07 -44.07
N LEU A 365 17.37 30.40 -43.34
CA LEU A 365 16.08 30.96 -42.93
C LEU A 365 16.26 32.13 -41.95
N VAL A 366 17.15 31.99 -40.96
CA VAL A 366 17.46 33.06 -40.00
C VAL A 366 18.14 34.24 -40.70
N ALA A 367 19.05 34.00 -41.65
CA ALA A 367 19.65 35.05 -42.46
C ALA A 367 18.60 35.74 -43.36
N GLY A 368 17.67 35.00 -43.96
CA GLY A 368 16.58 35.55 -44.77
C GLY A 368 15.64 36.43 -43.96
N ILE A 369 15.25 36.00 -42.76
CA ILE A 369 14.40 36.79 -41.86
C ILE A 369 15.14 38.04 -41.37
N ALA A 370 16.43 37.94 -41.03
CA ALA A 370 17.25 39.08 -40.64
C ALA A 370 17.40 40.08 -41.80
N LEU A 371 17.57 39.61 -43.04
CA LEU A 371 17.67 40.46 -44.22
C LEU A 371 16.36 41.21 -44.50
N LEU A 372 15.22 40.52 -44.38
CA LEU A 372 13.89 41.13 -44.51
C LEU A 372 13.62 42.16 -43.42
N TYR A 373 14.05 41.90 -42.19
CA TYR A 373 13.94 42.85 -41.08
C TYR A 373 14.81 44.10 -41.30
N ILE A 374 16.04 43.94 -41.79
CA ILE A 374 16.92 45.07 -42.13
C ILE A 374 16.35 45.90 -43.30
N LEU A 375 15.75 45.22 -44.30
CA LEU A 375 15.07 45.88 -45.42
C LEU A 375 13.85 46.68 -44.95
N ALA A 376 13.03 46.11 -44.07
CA ALA A 376 11.88 46.81 -43.48
C ALA A 376 12.33 48.07 -42.71
N LEU A 377 13.38 47.96 -41.88
CA LEU A 377 13.94 49.10 -41.16
C LEU A 377 14.53 50.18 -42.09
N ARG A 378 15.14 49.79 -43.22
CA ARG A 378 15.62 50.76 -44.22
C ARG A 378 14.48 51.48 -44.94
N ILE A 379 13.40 50.77 -45.26
CA ILE A 379 12.20 51.37 -45.88
C ILE A 379 11.55 52.35 -44.91
N GLU A 380 11.45 52.00 -43.63
CA GLU A 380 10.87 52.87 -42.61
C GLU A 380 11.74 54.11 -42.35
N LYS A 381 13.06 53.95 -42.30
CA LYS A 381 14.01 55.08 -42.18
C LYS A 381 14.00 55.99 -43.41
N LYS A 382 13.76 55.43 -44.61
CA LYS A 382 13.56 56.22 -45.85
C LYS A 382 12.25 57.00 -45.79
N ARG A 383 11.15 56.37 -45.36
CA ARG A 383 9.86 57.05 -45.11
C ARG A 383 9.97 58.16 -44.08
N GLN A 384 10.76 57.99 -43.02
CA GLN A 384 10.98 59.05 -42.02
C GLN A 384 11.80 60.22 -42.58
N ARG A 385 12.75 59.96 -43.49
CA ARG A 385 13.50 61.03 -44.18
C ARG A 385 12.63 61.78 -45.19
N GLU A 386 11.78 61.06 -45.92
CA GLU A 386 10.85 61.66 -46.90
C GLU A 386 9.69 62.37 -46.20
N GLY A 387 9.23 61.88 -45.05
CA GLY A 387 8.22 62.53 -44.20
C GLY A 387 8.73 63.74 -43.41
N SER A 388 10.05 63.87 -43.22
CA SER A 388 10.69 65.05 -42.59
C SER A 388 10.89 66.23 -43.55
N HIS A 389 10.61 66.07 -44.85
CA HIS A 389 10.62 67.17 -45.83
C HIS A 389 9.22 67.72 -46.15
N MET A 390 8.19 67.21 -45.49
CA MET A 390 6.81 67.70 -45.61
C MET A 390 6.25 67.97 -44.21
N ALA A 391 6.79 69.00 -43.55
CA ALA A 391 6.08 69.73 -42.51
C ALA A 391 5.92 71.19 -42.98
N PRO A 392 4.71 71.75 -42.83
CA PRO A 392 4.24 72.89 -43.61
C PRO A 392 4.89 74.20 -43.16
N GLU A 393 5.26 75.01 -44.14
CA GLU A 393 5.50 76.44 -43.93
C GLU A 393 4.19 77.08 -43.47
N LYS A 394 4.30 77.86 -42.40
CA LYS A 394 3.24 78.61 -41.74
C LYS A 394 2.62 79.64 -42.68
N GLU A 395 1.30 79.77 -42.64
CA GLU A 395 0.64 81.08 -42.75
C GLU A 395 -0.45 81.18 -41.68
N ALA A 396 -0.05 81.68 -40.52
CA ALA A 396 -0.80 82.58 -39.64
C ALA A 396 0.18 83.73 -39.42
N GLU A 397 -0.11 84.94 -39.90
CA GLU A 397 -0.87 86.02 -39.26
C GLU A 397 -0.95 87.14 -40.33
N GLU A 398 -1.92 88.05 -40.42
CA GLU A 398 -2.70 88.66 -39.37
C GLU A 398 -3.81 89.54 -40.01
N ILE A 399 -4.74 89.91 -39.16
CA ILE A 399 -5.81 90.89 -39.34
C ILE A 399 -5.27 92.25 -39.82
N GLY A 400 -5.95 92.85 -40.80
CA GLY A 400 -5.73 94.21 -41.29
C GLY A 400 -6.58 94.52 -42.52
#